data_AF-A0A397S6I6-F1
#
_entry.id   AF-A0A397S6I6-F1
#
_cell.length_a   1.000
_cell.length_b   1.000
_cell.length_c   1.000
_cell.angle_alpha   90.00
_cell.angle_beta   90.00
_cell.angle_gamma   90.00
#
_symmetry.space_group_name_H-M   'P 1'
#
loop_
_entity.id
_entity.type
_entity.pdbx_description
1 polymer ?
#
loop_
_entity_poly.entity_id
_entity_poly.type
_entity_poly.pdbx_seq_one_letter_code
_entity_poly.pdbx_strand_id
1 'polypeptide(L)'
;MNINEKKYNLIKFEDGDFSLDVNVSPNEDTVWLNQDQIAILLGKAKSTINEHIKNILKDELEENVVMRKFGKTELSTINTKPTLYYNLDMILAVGYRVNSKCGIQFRRWANSILKQYLLNGYAINTERIMAYQSNILQLEANVINLENRLKNLEMTIYSDNTQIIFEGEILEPYTFLRKLFFLARDEITIIDQYADKFLLTMLSDIKVKITIVTSTSSYLNKEIIPENITIIHNDIIHDRFIIIDNLAYAIGSSFNDIGEKRFFMMKLENITKEMILGERQGKN
;
A
#
# COMPACT_ATOMS: atom_id res chain seq x y z
N MET A 1 8.89 -22.96 7.22
CA MET A 1 7.57 -22.33 7.02
C MET A 1 7.05 -21.98 8.40
N ASN A 2 7.05 -20.69 8.73
CA ASN A 2 6.94 -20.20 10.11
C ASN A 2 5.57 -20.52 10.73
N ILE A 3 5.63 -20.98 11.97
CA ILE A 3 4.52 -21.31 12.85
C ILE A 3 3.68 -20.04 13.03
N ASN A 4 2.38 -20.14 12.76
CA ASN A 4 1.39 -19.10 13.01
C ASN A 4 1.57 -18.52 14.43
N GLU A 5 2.24 -17.38 14.53
CA GLU A 5 2.14 -16.52 15.70
C GLU A 5 0.67 -16.12 15.80
N LYS A 6 -0.04 -16.69 16.78
CA LYS A 6 -1.34 -16.19 17.22
C LYS A 6 -1.12 -14.77 17.75
N LYS A 7 -1.11 -13.78 16.84
CA LYS A 7 -1.06 -12.37 17.17
C LYS A 7 -2.39 -12.00 17.80
N TYR A 8 -2.40 -11.90 19.11
CA TYR A 8 -3.47 -11.22 19.84
C TYR A 8 -3.35 -9.73 19.53
N ASN A 9 -4.38 -9.15 18.94
CA ASN A 9 -4.42 -7.71 18.76
C ASN A 9 -4.79 -7.08 20.09
N LEU A 10 -3.91 -6.21 20.59
CA LEU A 10 -4.15 -5.39 21.76
C LEU A 10 -5.20 -4.33 21.36
N ILE A 11 -6.41 -4.43 21.90
CA ILE A 11 -7.46 -3.44 21.67
C ILE A 11 -7.53 -2.52 22.87
N LYS A 12 -7.27 -1.22 22.67
CA LYS A 12 -7.60 -0.20 23.66
C LYS A 12 -9.09 0.08 23.63
N PHE A 13 -9.78 -0.21 24.72
CA PHE A 13 -11.09 0.39 25.02
C PHE A 13 -10.83 1.75 25.63
N GLU A 14 -11.20 2.84 24.96
CA GLU A 14 -11.20 4.18 25.55
C GLU A 14 -12.65 4.65 25.68
N ASP A 15 -13.09 4.92 26.91
CA ASP A 15 -14.29 5.72 27.18
C ASP A 15 -13.98 6.63 28.38
N GLY A 16 -13.63 7.88 28.09
CA GLY A 16 -13.26 8.91 29.06
C GLY A 16 -11.99 8.63 29.87
N ASP A 17 -12.14 7.99 31.03
CA ASP A 17 -11.09 7.79 32.06
C ASP A 17 -10.52 6.36 32.09
N PHE A 18 -10.95 5.48 31.18
CA PHE A 18 -10.65 4.06 31.24
C PHE A 18 -10.02 3.56 29.93
N SER A 19 -8.78 3.10 30.01
CA SER A 19 -8.06 2.41 28.92
C SER A 19 -7.78 0.96 29.30
N LEU A 20 -8.37 -0.02 28.61
CA LEU A 20 -8.00 -1.43 28.79
C LEU A 20 -7.57 -2.07 27.48
N ASP A 21 -6.38 -2.65 27.53
CA ASP A 21 -5.79 -3.49 26.50
C ASP A 21 -6.40 -4.90 26.54
N VAL A 22 -7.26 -5.19 25.57
CA VAL A 22 -7.99 -6.44 25.45
C VAL A 22 -7.42 -7.26 24.30
N ASN A 23 -7.00 -8.49 24.61
CA ASN A 23 -6.54 -9.44 23.61
C ASN A 23 -7.74 -10.02 22.86
N VAL A 24 -7.87 -9.66 21.58
CA VAL A 24 -8.80 -10.34 20.67
C VAL A 24 -8.02 -11.31 19.80
N SER A 25 -8.43 -12.58 19.86
CA SER A 25 -7.89 -13.64 19.00
C SER A 25 -8.57 -13.52 17.63
N PRO A 26 -7.84 -13.35 16.52
CA PRO A 26 -8.43 -13.28 15.18
C PRO A 26 -9.23 -14.52 14.75
N ASN A 27 -9.00 -15.66 15.41
CA ASN A 27 -9.60 -16.94 15.06
C ASN A 27 -10.80 -17.30 15.96
N GLU A 28 -11.11 -16.50 16.97
CA GLU A 28 -12.19 -16.80 17.90
C GLU A 28 -13.07 -15.57 18.06
N ASP A 29 -14.38 -15.74 17.92
CA ASP A 29 -15.40 -14.69 18.06
C ASP A 29 -15.58 -14.24 19.52
N THR A 30 -14.51 -14.22 20.32
CA THR A 30 -14.56 -13.90 21.74
C THR A 30 -13.28 -13.21 22.24
N VAL A 31 -13.43 -12.56 23.38
CA VAL A 31 -12.39 -11.84 24.10
C VAL A 31 -11.82 -12.73 25.19
N TRP A 32 -10.49 -12.74 25.37
CA TRP A 32 -9.83 -13.48 26.44
C TRP A 32 -9.06 -12.55 27.36
N LEU A 33 -9.40 -12.55 28.65
CA LEU A 33 -8.70 -11.79 29.69
C LEU A 33 -8.19 -12.69 30.81
N ASN A 34 -7.02 -12.38 31.35
CA ASN A 34 -6.54 -13.01 32.58
C ASN A 34 -7.17 -12.35 33.83
N GLN A 35 -7.00 -12.97 35.00
CA GLN A 35 -7.60 -12.46 36.25
C GLN A 35 -7.14 -11.04 36.61
N ASP A 36 -5.89 -10.68 36.30
CA ASP A 36 -5.33 -9.36 36.60
C ASP A 36 -5.97 -8.29 35.72
N GLN A 37 -6.19 -8.58 34.44
CA GLN A 37 -6.90 -7.70 33.52
C GLN A 37 -8.37 -7.52 33.92
N ILE A 38 -9.05 -8.58 34.35
CA ILE A 38 -10.43 -8.49 34.85
C ILE A 38 -10.49 -7.65 36.14
N ALA A 39 -9.50 -7.79 37.02
CA ALA A 39 -9.39 -7.00 38.24
C ALA A 39 -9.23 -5.50 37.95
N ILE A 40 -8.38 -5.16 36.97
CA ILE A 40 -8.23 -3.78 36.47
C ILE A 40 -9.54 -3.28 35.85
N LEU A 41 -10.15 -4.08 34.98
CA LEU A 41 -11.42 -3.75 34.29
C LEU A 41 -12.54 -3.40 35.27
N LEU A 42 -12.70 -4.21 36.31
CA LEU A 42 -13.79 -4.09 37.26
C LEU A 42 -13.40 -3.29 38.50
N GLY A 43 -12.18 -2.75 38.57
CA GLY A 43 -11.71 -1.94 39.70
C GLY A 43 -11.81 -2.65 41.05
N LYS A 44 -11.38 -3.93 41.10
CA LYS A 44 -11.38 -4.76 42.32
C LYS A 44 -10.06 -5.52 42.47
N ALA A 45 -9.80 -6.00 43.68
CA ALA A 45 -8.65 -6.86 43.93
C ALA A 45 -8.80 -8.22 43.23
N LYS A 46 -7.67 -8.79 42.79
CA LYS A 46 -7.61 -10.12 42.17
C LYS A 46 -8.25 -11.22 43.03
N SER A 47 -8.10 -11.14 44.36
CA SER A 47 -8.69 -12.09 45.31
C SER A 47 -10.22 -12.13 45.20
N THR A 48 -10.87 -10.98 45.12
CA THR A 48 -12.33 -10.85 44.96
C THR A 48 -12.79 -11.39 43.61
N ILE A 49 -12.05 -11.11 42.53
CA ILE A 49 -12.34 -11.67 41.21
C ILE A 49 -12.23 -13.20 41.22
N ASN A 50 -11.21 -13.75 41.87
CA ASN A 50 -11.03 -15.20 41.99
C ASN A 50 -12.16 -15.87 42.78
N GLU A 51 -12.65 -15.22 43.84
CA GLU A 51 -13.81 -15.70 44.59
C GLU A 51 -15.08 -15.74 43.71
N HIS A 52 -15.35 -14.68 42.96
CA HIS A 52 -16.47 -14.66 42.02
C HIS A 52 -16.34 -15.74 40.94
N ILE A 53 -15.16 -15.91 40.33
CA ILE A 53 -14.90 -16.96 39.32
C ILE A 53 -15.19 -18.35 39.90
N LYS A 54 -14.70 -18.66 41.10
CA LYS A 54 -14.97 -19.96 41.74
C LYS A 54 -16.45 -20.22 41.96
N ASN A 55 -17.19 -19.21 42.40
CA ASN A 55 -18.64 -19.33 42.61
C ASN A 55 -19.38 -19.49 41.27
N ILE A 56 -18.96 -18.79 40.21
CA ILE A 56 -19.57 -18.90 38.87
C ILE A 56 -19.33 -20.30 38.28
N LEU A 57 -18.11 -20.83 38.39
CA LEU A 57 -17.76 -22.16 37.89
C LEU A 57 -18.49 -23.29 38.64
N LYS A 58 -18.95 -23.04 39.86
CA LYS A 58 -19.73 -23.99 40.64
C LYS A 58 -21.20 -24.01 40.24
N ASP A 59 -21.76 -22.85 39.90
CA ASP A 59 -23.21 -22.67 39.82
C ASP A 59 -23.74 -22.46 38.39
N GLU A 60 -22.98 -21.82 37.49
CA GLU A 60 -23.52 -21.29 36.21
C GLU A 60 -22.74 -21.71 34.95
N LEU A 61 -21.40 -21.77 35.00
CA LEU A 61 -20.57 -21.94 33.80
C LEU A 61 -19.64 -23.16 33.90
N GLU A 62 -19.48 -23.88 32.80
CA GLU A 62 -18.58 -25.02 32.72
C GLU A 62 -17.12 -24.60 32.47
N GLU A 63 -16.19 -25.07 33.31
CA GLU A 63 -14.78 -24.67 33.31
C GLU A 63 -14.07 -24.91 31.96
N ASN A 64 -14.38 -26.03 31.31
CA ASN A 64 -13.86 -26.44 30.00
C ASN A 64 -14.23 -25.49 28.85
N VAL A 65 -15.31 -24.73 28.99
CA VAL A 65 -15.81 -23.81 27.95
C VAL A 65 -15.22 -22.41 28.14
N VAL A 66 -15.18 -21.94 29.39
CA VAL A 66 -14.91 -20.53 29.70
C VAL A 66 -13.47 -20.24 30.11
N MET A 67 -12.66 -21.27 30.35
CA MET A 67 -11.28 -21.13 30.81
C MET A 67 -10.29 -21.79 29.86
N ARG A 68 -9.16 -21.12 29.60
CA ARG A 68 -8.03 -21.69 28.88
C ARG A 68 -6.69 -21.38 29.54
N LYS A 69 -5.77 -22.34 29.46
CA LYS A 69 -4.38 -22.19 29.87
C LYS A 69 -3.57 -21.74 28.66
N PHE A 70 -2.96 -20.57 28.73
CA PHE A 70 -2.00 -20.11 27.72
C PHE A 70 -0.58 -20.18 28.30
N GLY A 71 0.29 -20.97 27.66
CA GLY A 71 1.70 -21.17 28.03
C GLY A 71 2.26 -22.46 27.43
N LYS A 72 3.46 -22.42 26.86
CA LYS A 72 4.16 -23.61 26.34
C LYS A 72 4.70 -24.45 27.51
N THR A 73 4.22 -25.67 27.66
CA THR A 73 4.88 -26.70 28.47
C THR A 73 5.99 -27.38 27.66
N GLU A 74 6.97 -26.61 27.17
CA GLU A 74 8.13 -27.16 26.44
C GLU A 74 9.40 -26.37 26.75
N LEU A 75 9.70 -26.09 28.02
CA LEU A 75 11.09 -25.97 28.49
C LEU A 75 11.11 -25.99 30.02
N SER A 76 11.53 -27.11 30.56
CA SER A 76 11.86 -27.33 31.96
C SER A 76 13.02 -26.41 32.39
N THR A 77 12.77 -25.14 32.77
CA THR A 77 13.77 -24.39 33.57
C THR A 77 13.24 -23.18 34.38
N ILE A 78 11.99 -22.72 34.25
CA ILE A 78 11.48 -21.63 35.11
C ILE A 78 10.06 -21.96 35.57
N ASN A 79 9.83 -21.92 36.89
CA ASN A 79 8.57 -22.16 37.59
C ASN A 79 7.46 -21.13 37.25
N THR A 80 7.17 -20.88 35.98
CA THR A 80 6.03 -20.06 35.58
C THR A 80 4.79 -20.94 35.50
N LYS A 81 3.92 -20.83 36.51
CA LYS A 81 2.59 -21.46 36.49
C LYS A 81 1.84 -21.02 35.22
N PRO A 82 1.06 -21.91 34.57
CA PRO A 82 0.29 -21.56 33.40
C PRO A 82 -0.71 -20.45 33.75
N THR A 83 -0.72 -19.37 32.95
CA THR A 83 -1.66 -18.26 33.14
C THR A 83 -3.03 -18.67 32.63
N LEU A 84 -4.04 -18.50 33.48
CA LEU A 84 -5.44 -18.76 33.14
C LEU A 84 -6.06 -17.52 32.48
N TYR A 85 -6.76 -17.76 31.38
CA TYR A 85 -7.54 -16.77 30.67
C TYR A 85 -9.00 -17.19 30.61
N TYR A 86 -9.87 -16.20 30.62
CA TYR A 86 -11.31 -16.34 30.69
C TYR A 86 -11.97 -15.65 29.51
N ASN A 87 -12.99 -16.29 28.93
CA ASN A 87 -13.72 -15.79 27.78
C ASN A 87 -14.70 -14.66 28.15
N LEU A 88 -15.40 -14.10 27.15
CA LEU A 88 -16.38 -13.03 27.34
C LEU A 88 -17.51 -13.41 28.31
N ASP A 89 -17.99 -14.65 28.29
CA ASP A 89 -19.10 -15.09 29.16
C ASP A 89 -18.73 -15.01 30.63
N MET A 90 -17.52 -15.47 30.99
CA MET A 90 -17.01 -15.35 32.35
C MET A 90 -16.79 -13.87 32.73
N ILE A 91 -16.26 -13.05 31.81
CA ILE A 91 -16.05 -11.61 32.08
C ILE A 91 -17.39 -10.92 32.36
N LEU A 92 -18.43 -11.22 31.57
CA LEU A 92 -19.78 -10.71 31.79
C LEU A 92 -20.33 -11.19 33.15
N ALA A 93 -20.28 -12.50 33.43
CA ALA A 93 -20.80 -13.07 34.67
C ALA A 93 -20.15 -12.44 35.92
N VAL A 94 -18.82 -12.27 35.92
CA VAL A 94 -18.11 -11.57 37.00
C VAL A 94 -18.52 -10.10 37.06
N GLY A 95 -18.59 -9.42 35.91
CA GLY A 95 -18.98 -8.01 35.82
C GLY A 95 -20.39 -7.72 36.37
N TYR A 96 -21.31 -8.68 36.27
CA TYR A 96 -22.64 -8.57 36.86
C TYR A 96 -22.67 -8.77 38.37
N ARG A 97 -21.72 -9.53 38.94
CA ARG A 97 -21.63 -9.82 40.39
C ARG A 97 -20.78 -8.81 41.17
N VAL A 98 -19.87 -8.09 40.50
CA VAL A 98 -18.97 -7.13 41.15
C VAL A 98 -19.68 -5.83 41.52
N ASN A 99 -19.57 -5.43 42.79
CA ASN A 99 -20.03 -4.14 43.29
C ASN A 99 -18.87 -3.12 43.36
N SER A 100 -18.62 -2.42 42.26
CA SER A 100 -17.65 -1.30 42.14
C SER A 100 -18.19 -0.22 41.21
N LYS A 101 -17.61 0.98 41.25
CA LYS A 101 -17.91 2.06 40.29
C LYS A 101 -17.67 1.60 38.85
N CYS A 102 -16.52 0.97 38.58
CA CYS A 102 -16.19 0.39 37.28
C CYS A 102 -17.16 -0.73 36.87
N GLY A 103 -17.58 -1.60 37.79
CA GLY A 103 -18.59 -2.64 37.52
C GLY A 103 -19.97 -2.07 37.17
N ILE A 104 -20.38 -0.98 37.81
CA ILE A 104 -21.62 -0.26 37.44
C ILE A 104 -21.52 0.32 36.03
N GLN A 105 -20.39 0.96 35.69
CA GLN A 105 -20.16 1.49 34.34
C GLN A 105 -20.13 0.38 33.29
N PHE A 106 -19.42 -0.72 33.56
CA PHE A 106 -19.37 -1.90 32.70
C PHE A 106 -20.76 -2.46 32.41
N ARG A 107 -21.62 -2.61 33.44
CA ARG A 107 -23.01 -3.07 33.24
C ARG A 107 -23.85 -2.08 32.43
N ARG A 108 -23.70 -0.77 32.66
CA ARG A 108 -24.39 0.26 31.87
C ARG A 108 -23.99 0.18 30.40
N TRP A 109 -22.69 0.03 30.14
CA TRP A 109 -22.16 -0.16 28.80
C TRP A 109 -22.70 -1.45 28.16
N ALA A 110 -22.58 -2.60 28.82
CA ALA A 110 -23.07 -3.88 28.29
C ALA A 110 -24.57 -3.83 27.97
N ASN A 111 -25.38 -3.23 28.86
CA ASN A 111 -26.81 -3.02 28.63
C ASN A 111 -27.07 -2.06 27.45
N SER A 112 -26.23 -1.04 27.25
CA SER A 112 -26.37 -0.13 26.11
C SER A 112 -26.12 -0.85 24.78
N ILE A 113 -25.14 -1.75 24.72
CA ILE A 113 -24.85 -2.57 23.53
C ILE A 113 -26.03 -3.51 23.26
N LEU A 114 -26.53 -4.21 24.29
CA LEU A 114 -27.70 -5.07 24.15
C LEU A 114 -28.93 -4.27 23.70
N LYS A 115 -29.16 -3.09 24.26
CA LYS A 115 -30.26 -2.20 23.87
C LYS A 115 -30.13 -1.75 22.41
N GLN A 116 -28.94 -1.36 21.97
CA GLN A 116 -28.69 -1.00 20.57
C GLN A 116 -28.99 -2.17 19.65
N TYR A 117 -28.52 -3.37 20.00
CA TYR A 117 -28.77 -4.59 19.22
C TYR A 117 -30.27 -4.92 19.15
N LEU A 118 -31.00 -4.83 20.26
CA LEU A 118 -32.43 -5.10 20.31
C LEU A 118 -33.26 -4.08 19.50
N LEU A 119 -32.84 -2.81 19.46
CA LEU A 119 -33.55 -1.75 18.74
C LEU A 119 -33.21 -1.72 17.25
N ASN A 120 -31.94 -1.93 16.90
CA ASN A 120 -31.42 -1.69 15.55
C ASN A 120 -31.07 -2.99 14.79
N GLY A 121 -31.05 -4.14 15.47
CA GLY A 121 -30.58 -5.42 14.93
C GLY A 121 -29.05 -5.55 14.87
N TYR A 122 -28.30 -4.53 15.31
CA TYR A 122 -26.85 -4.50 15.31
C TYR A 122 -26.30 -3.56 16.40
N ALA A 123 -25.01 -3.71 16.73
CA ALA A 123 -24.27 -2.76 17.56
C ALA A 123 -23.05 -2.24 16.79
N ILE A 124 -22.85 -0.91 16.77
CA ILE A 124 -21.73 -0.27 16.05
C ILE A 124 -20.83 0.43 17.07
N ASN A 125 -19.53 0.20 16.97
CA ASN A 125 -18.51 1.01 17.65
C ASN A 125 -18.02 2.10 16.69
N THR A 126 -18.64 3.29 16.76
CA THR A 126 -18.36 4.41 15.84
C THR A 126 -16.94 4.96 16.01
N GLU A 127 -16.45 5.06 17.24
CA GLU A 127 -15.11 5.57 17.52
C GLU A 127 -14.03 4.68 16.91
N ARG A 128 -14.20 3.35 17.03
CA ARG A 128 -13.28 2.40 16.42
C ARG A 128 -13.30 2.47 14.89
N ILE A 129 -14.48 2.66 14.29
CA ILE A 129 -14.58 2.85 12.83
C ILE A 129 -13.85 4.12 12.40
N MET A 130 -14.05 5.24 13.12
CA MET A 130 -13.37 6.50 12.83
C MET A 130 -11.85 6.38 12.97
N ALA A 131 -11.37 5.70 14.02
CA ALA A 131 -9.94 5.46 14.22
C ALA A 131 -9.33 4.64 13.08
N TYR A 132 -10.00 3.57 12.63
CA TYR A 132 -9.55 2.80 11.46
C TYR A 132 -9.55 3.64 10.19
N GLN A 133 -10.59 4.43 9.97
CA GLN A 133 -10.67 5.32 8.81
C GLN A 133 -9.51 6.32 8.80
N SER A 134 -9.19 6.94 9.93
CA SER A 134 -8.05 7.85 10.06
C SER A 134 -6.72 7.15 9.76
N ASN A 135 -6.52 5.94 10.30
CA ASN A 135 -5.31 5.16 10.04
C ASN A 135 -5.16 4.78 8.57
N ILE A 136 -6.26 4.40 7.90
CA ILE A 136 -6.27 4.09 6.46
C ILE A 136 -5.88 5.33 5.65
N LEU A 137 -6.47 6.49 5.93
CA LEU A 137 -6.15 7.73 5.24
C LEU A 137 -4.67 8.12 5.39
N GLN A 138 -4.09 7.93 6.58
CA GLN A 138 -2.66 8.17 6.81
C GLN A 138 -1.79 7.18 6.03
N LEU A 139 -2.18 5.91 5.97
CA LEU A 139 -1.47 4.89 5.21
C LEU A 139 -1.49 5.21 3.71
N GLU A 140 -2.64 5.60 3.16
CA GLU A 140 -2.76 6.03 1.75
C GLU A 140 -1.85 7.21 1.44
N ALA A 141 -1.85 8.24 2.30
CA ALA A 141 -0.97 9.39 2.14
C ALA A 141 0.52 9.00 2.17
N ASN A 142 0.90 8.08 3.06
CA ASN A 142 2.27 7.58 3.14
C ASN A 142 2.68 6.79 1.89
N VAL A 143 1.79 5.95 1.35
CA VAL A 143 2.05 5.21 0.10
C VAL A 143 2.25 6.17 -1.07
N ILE A 144 1.37 7.15 -1.24
CA ILE A 144 1.50 8.19 -2.27
C ILE A 144 2.83 8.96 -2.12
N ASN A 145 3.23 9.28 -0.88
CA ASN A 145 4.50 9.95 -0.63
C ASN A 145 5.69 9.07 -1.06
N LEU A 146 5.67 7.78 -0.72
CA LEU A 146 6.71 6.82 -1.09
C LEU A 146 6.79 6.64 -2.61
N GLU A 147 5.66 6.54 -3.31
CA GLU A 147 5.60 6.46 -4.77
C GLU A 147 6.24 7.70 -5.41
N ASN A 148 5.93 8.89 -4.91
CA ASN A 148 6.54 10.13 -5.41
C ASN A 148 8.06 10.17 -5.15
N ARG A 149 8.51 9.70 -3.98
CA ARG A 149 9.95 9.62 -3.67
C ARG A 149 10.66 8.62 -4.56
N LEU A 150 10.07 7.46 -4.83
CA LEU A 150 10.60 6.47 -5.78
C LEU A 150 10.70 7.05 -7.18
N LYS A 151 9.63 7.72 -7.65
CA LYS A 151 9.62 8.41 -8.95
C LYS A 151 10.75 9.44 -9.07
N ASN A 152 11.00 10.20 -8.00
CA ASN A 152 12.08 11.19 -7.98
C ASN A 152 13.48 10.54 -7.96
N LEU A 153 13.65 9.42 -7.27
CA LEU A 153 14.91 8.66 -7.26
C LEU A 153 15.18 8.04 -8.63
N GLU A 154 14.17 7.42 -9.25
CA GLU A 154 14.28 6.91 -10.62
C GLU A 154 14.66 8.03 -11.59
N MET A 155 13.98 9.19 -11.52
CA MET A 155 14.35 10.39 -12.29
C MET A 155 15.81 10.82 -12.06
N THR A 156 16.30 10.78 -10.81
CA THR A 156 17.68 11.16 -10.47
C THR A 156 18.70 10.20 -11.08
N ILE A 157 18.45 8.90 -10.96
CA ILE A 157 19.30 7.85 -11.55
C ILE A 157 19.35 7.98 -13.08
N TYR A 158 18.21 8.28 -13.70
CA TYR A 158 18.13 8.51 -15.15
C TYR A 158 18.70 9.87 -15.58
N SER A 159 18.68 10.88 -14.72
CA SER A 159 19.21 12.22 -15.03
C SER A 159 20.71 12.32 -14.89
N ASP A 160 21.32 11.52 -14.00
CA ASP A 160 22.76 11.56 -13.70
C ASP A 160 23.58 10.64 -14.63
N ASN A 161 22.95 9.59 -15.20
CA ASN A 161 23.57 8.82 -16.26
C ASN A 161 23.48 9.58 -17.59
N THR A 162 24.51 10.37 -17.89
CA THR A 162 24.63 11.10 -19.15
C THR A 162 24.67 10.17 -20.36
N GLN A 163 25.10 8.91 -20.20
CA GLN A 163 25.20 7.91 -21.27
C GLN A 163 24.76 6.52 -20.77
N ILE A 164 23.89 5.85 -21.53
CA ILE A 164 23.37 4.52 -21.24
C ILE A 164 23.60 3.64 -22.46
N ILE A 165 24.23 2.48 -22.26
CA ILE A 165 24.48 1.47 -23.29
C ILE A 165 23.83 0.17 -22.85
N PHE A 166 22.98 -0.40 -23.69
CA PHE A 166 22.41 -1.73 -23.51
C PHE A 166 23.06 -2.71 -24.47
N GLU A 167 23.47 -3.88 -23.98
CA GLU A 167 24.06 -4.94 -24.78
C GLU A 167 23.07 -6.10 -24.98
N GLY A 168 22.48 -6.19 -26.18
CA GLY A 168 22.00 -7.46 -26.72
C GLY A 168 20.70 -8.07 -26.18
N GLU A 169 19.93 -7.37 -25.34
CA GLU A 169 18.62 -7.85 -24.88
C GLU A 169 17.53 -6.82 -25.10
N ILE A 170 16.44 -7.18 -25.81
CA ILE A 170 15.33 -6.26 -26.13
C ILE A 170 14.58 -5.77 -24.88
N LEU A 171 14.53 -6.60 -23.83
CA LEU A 171 13.66 -6.36 -22.67
C LEU A 171 14.15 -5.20 -21.82
N GLU A 172 15.47 -5.04 -21.64
CA GLU A 172 16.02 -3.96 -20.80
C GLU A 172 15.80 -2.57 -21.40
N PRO A 173 16.20 -2.27 -22.66
CA PRO A 173 15.92 -0.98 -23.29
C PRO A 173 14.42 -0.75 -23.44
N TYR A 174 13.63 -1.79 -23.75
CA TYR A 174 12.17 -1.64 -23.85
C TYR A 174 11.55 -1.21 -22.52
N THR A 175 11.91 -1.91 -21.43
CA THR A 175 11.40 -1.58 -20.08
C THR A 175 11.87 -0.20 -19.65
N PHE A 176 13.13 0.14 -19.95
CA PHE A 176 13.70 1.45 -19.67
C PHE A 176 12.94 2.57 -20.40
N LEU A 177 12.78 2.46 -21.72
CA LEU A 177 12.13 3.49 -22.53
C LEU A 177 10.65 3.63 -22.15
N ARG A 178 9.94 2.52 -21.88
CA ARG A 178 8.57 2.59 -21.36
C ARG A 178 8.50 3.33 -20.03
N LYS A 179 9.40 3.02 -19.09
CA LYS A 179 9.46 3.75 -17.81
C LYS A 179 9.71 5.23 -18.06
N LEU A 180 10.68 5.55 -18.91
CA LEU A 180 11.04 6.92 -19.24
C LEU A 180 9.86 7.69 -19.85
N PHE A 181 9.13 7.11 -20.80
CA PHE A 181 7.95 7.72 -21.38
C PHE A 181 6.79 7.85 -20.36
N PHE A 182 6.64 6.90 -19.44
CA PHE A 182 5.66 6.98 -18.35
C PHE A 182 5.94 8.11 -17.35
N LEU A 183 7.18 8.61 -17.29
CA LEU A 183 7.53 9.74 -16.44
C LEU A 183 7.03 11.09 -16.98
N ALA A 184 6.72 11.18 -18.27
CA ALA A 184 6.27 12.39 -18.95
C ALA A 184 5.02 12.99 -18.29
N ARG A 185 5.01 14.32 -18.11
CA ARG A 185 3.88 15.04 -17.48
C ARG A 185 3.08 15.85 -18.48
N ASP A 186 3.73 16.45 -19.47
CA ASP A 186 3.12 17.41 -20.38
C ASP A 186 3.10 16.90 -21.83
N GLU A 187 4.28 16.59 -22.40
CA GLU A 187 4.38 16.10 -23.78
C GLU A 187 5.62 15.24 -24.06
N ILE A 188 5.52 14.43 -25.11
CA ILE A 188 6.64 13.64 -25.64
C ILE A 188 6.82 13.99 -27.12
N THR A 189 8.04 14.26 -27.54
CA THR A 189 8.41 14.37 -28.96
C THR A 189 9.48 13.33 -29.28
N ILE A 190 9.22 12.48 -30.28
CA ILE A 190 10.13 11.43 -30.72
C ILE A 190 10.50 11.71 -32.18
N ILE A 191 11.79 11.68 -32.48
CA ILE A 191 12.33 11.85 -33.82
C ILE A 191 13.02 10.55 -34.20
N ASP A 192 12.42 9.80 -35.14
CA ASP A 192 13.01 8.60 -35.73
C ASP A 192 12.46 8.40 -37.14
N GLN A 193 13.35 8.48 -38.13
CA GLN A 193 13.00 8.31 -39.54
C GLN A 193 12.40 6.94 -39.87
N TYR A 194 12.70 5.93 -39.06
CA TYR A 194 12.29 4.55 -39.32
C TYR A 194 11.20 4.06 -38.37
N ALA A 195 10.58 4.96 -37.59
CA ALA A 195 9.55 4.59 -36.63
C ALA A 195 8.48 3.65 -37.24
N ASP A 196 8.07 2.67 -36.44
CA ASP A 196 7.14 1.62 -36.84
C ASP A 196 6.09 1.31 -35.74
N LYS A 197 5.38 0.19 -35.91
CA LYS A 197 4.40 -0.30 -34.94
C LYS A 197 4.99 -0.63 -33.57
N PHE A 198 6.26 -1.01 -33.48
CA PHE A 198 6.91 -1.27 -32.20
C PHE A 198 6.94 -0.01 -31.33
N LEU A 199 7.24 1.14 -31.94
CA LEU A 199 7.17 2.42 -31.23
C LEU A 199 5.74 2.73 -30.74
N LEU A 200 4.72 2.53 -31.58
CA LEU A 200 3.32 2.71 -31.14
C LEU A 200 2.97 1.79 -29.98
N THR A 201 3.43 0.53 -30.03
CA THR A 201 3.23 -0.43 -28.97
C THR A 201 3.88 0.03 -27.68
N MET A 202 5.04 0.67 -27.73
CA MET A 202 5.70 1.23 -26.54
C MET A 202 4.92 2.40 -25.91
N LEU A 203 4.14 3.12 -26.71
CA LEU A 203 3.42 4.33 -26.33
C LEU A 203 1.93 4.11 -25.98
N SER A 204 1.41 2.88 -26.11
CA SER A 204 -0.02 2.57 -26.10
C SER A 204 -0.81 3.04 -24.86
N ASP A 205 -0.13 3.18 -23.71
CA ASP A 205 -0.76 3.48 -22.42
C ASP A 205 -0.49 4.91 -21.93
N ILE A 206 0.15 5.72 -22.77
CA ILE A 206 0.61 7.06 -22.42
C ILE A 206 -0.45 8.06 -22.79
N LYS A 207 -0.83 8.91 -21.83
CA LYS A 207 -1.95 9.85 -21.95
C LYS A 207 -1.55 11.27 -22.34
N VAL A 208 -0.27 11.61 -22.23
CA VAL A 208 0.22 12.94 -22.63
C VAL A 208 0.17 13.11 -24.15
N LYS A 209 0.31 14.35 -24.62
CA LYS A 209 0.40 14.64 -26.05
C LYS A 209 1.71 14.10 -26.61
N ILE A 210 1.64 13.35 -27.71
CA ILE A 210 2.81 12.74 -28.33
C ILE A 210 2.95 13.28 -29.76
N THR A 211 4.17 13.70 -30.12
CA THR A 211 4.53 14.08 -31.49
C THR A 211 5.60 13.13 -32.00
N ILE A 212 5.35 12.43 -33.10
CA ILE A 212 6.33 11.57 -33.76
C ILE A 212 6.76 12.23 -35.07
N VAL A 213 8.04 12.58 -35.16
CA VAL A 213 8.68 13.10 -36.38
C VAL A 213 9.36 11.94 -37.08
N THR A 214 8.92 11.60 -38.28
CA THR A 214 9.38 10.42 -39.02
C THR A 214 9.45 10.68 -40.53
N SER A 215 10.04 9.75 -41.28
CA SER A 215 10.12 9.87 -42.74
C SER A 215 8.75 9.64 -43.39
N THR A 216 8.54 10.22 -44.57
CA THR A 216 7.43 9.86 -45.47
C THR A 216 7.49 8.39 -45.92
N SER A 217 8.65 7.75 -45.79
CA SER A 217 8.86 6.33 -46.09
C SER A 217 8.66 5.38 -44.89
N SER A 218 8.32 5.91 -43.70
CA SER A 218 8.18 5.11 -42.48
C SER A 218 7.02 4.11 -42.54
N TYR A 219 7.14 3.04 -41.74
CA TYR A 219 6.12 2.00 -41.65
C TYR A 219 4.85 2.46 -40.91
N LEU A 220 4.95 3.54 -40.11
CA LEU A 220 3.81 4.15 -39.42
C LEU A 220 2.72 4.65 -40.36
N ASN A 221 3.04 4.98 -41.61
CA ASN A 221 2.07 5.46 -42.59
C ASN A 221 0.99 4.43 -42.96
N LYS A 222 1.18 3.18 -42.56
CA LYS A 222 0.25 2.07 -42.79
C LYS A 222 -0.50 1.63 -41.53
N GLU A 223 -0.24 2.28 -40.39
CA GLU A 223 -0.79 1.90 -39.08
C GLU A 223 -1.93 2.81 -38.64
N ILE A 224 -2.74 2.32 -37.69
CA ILE A 224 -3.79 3.12 -37.04
C ILE A 224 -3.13 3.95 -35.94
N ILE A 225 -3.28 5.27 -36.00
CA ILE A 225 -2.65 6.20 -35.07
C ILE A 225 -3.64 6.59 -33.96
N PRO A 226 -3.27 6.41 -32.67
CA PRO A 226 -4.08 6.87 -31.54
C PRO A 226 -4.31 8.39 -31.54
N GLU A 227 -5.45 8.84 -30.99
CA GLU A 227 -5.85 10.25 -31.02
C GLU A 227 -4.86 11.22 -30.36
N ASN A 228 -4.11 10.76 -29.34
CA ASN A 228 -3.12 11.58 -28.64
C ASN A 228 -1.76 11.65 -29.35
N ILE A 229 -1.60 10.98 -30.51
CA ILE A 229 -0.37 10.94 -31.29
C ILE A 229 -0.53 11.75 -32.57
N THR A 230 0.35 12.73 -32.77
CA THR A 230 0.47 13.50 -34.01
C THR A 230 1.72 13.07 -34.76
N ILE A 231 1.59 12.75 -36.06
CA ILE A 231 2.73 12.44 -36.92
C ILE A 231 3.10 13.67 -37.74
N ILE A 232 4.40 13.99 -37.76
CA ILE A 232 4.99 15.03 -38.61
C ILE A 232 6.00 14.36 -39.53
N HIS A 233 5.86 14.58 -40.84
CA HIS A 233 6.82 14.06 -41.80
C HIS A 233 8.00 15.01 -41.99
N ASN A 234 9.21 14.50 -41.78
CA ASN A 234 10.44 15.24 -41.99
C ASN A 234 11.55 14.29 -42.48
N ASP A 235 11.90 14.41 -43.76
CA ASP A 235 12.95 13.59 -44.39
C ASP A 235 14.36 14.22 -44.27
N ILE A 236 14.47 15.42 -43.68
CA ILE A 236 15.72 16.18 -43.56
C ILE A 236 16.50 15.78 -42.31
N ILE A 237 15.80 15.57 -41.19
CA ILE A 237 16.43 15.22 -39.91
C ILE A 237 16.65 13.71 -39.87
N HIS A 238 17.90 13.28 -40.06
CA HIS A 238 18.31 11.87 -39.95
C HIS A 238 18.67 11.45 -38.53
N ASP A 239 19.03 12.41 -37.69
CA ASP A 239 19.37 12.18 -36.29
C ASP A 239 18.13 11.78 -35.48
N ARG A 240 18.36 11.03 -34.41
CA ARG A 240 17.29 10.44 -33.61
C ARG A 240 17.29 10.99 -32.20
N PHE A 241 16.13 11.49 -31.77
CA PHE A 241 15.98 12.16 -30.50
C PHE A 241 14.69 11.75 -29.79
N ILE A 242 14.76 11.77 -28.46
CA ILE A 242 13.62 11.64 -27.57
C ILE A 242 13.60 12.89 -26.71
N ILE A 243 12.47 13.58 -26.69
CA ILE A 243 12.25 14.77 -25.86
C ILE A 243 11.04 14.46 -24.99
N ILE A 244 11.22 14.55 -23.68
CA ILE A 244 10.18 14.31 -22.68
C ILE A 244 10.12 15.54 -21.80
N ASP A 245 9.00 16.26 -21.89
CA ASP A 245 8.85 17.59 -21.30
C ASP A 245 10.03 18.50 -21.70
N ASN A 246 10.94 18.80 -20.77
CA ASN A 246 12.12 19.65 -21.01
C ASN A 246 13.45 18.87 -21.11
N LEU A 247 13.40 17.54 -21.14
CA LEU A 247 14.58 16.68 -21.18
C LEU A 247 14.77 16.10 -22.58
N ALA A 248 15.91 16.37 -23.20
CA ALA A 248 16.26 15.84 -24.51
C ALA A 248 17.31 14.71 -24.40
N TYR A 249 17.17 13.70 -25.25
CA TYR A 249 18.07 12.56 -25.33
C TYR A 249 18.35 12.23 -26.79
N ALA A 250 19.61 11.94 -27.13
CA ALA A 250 20.00 11.36 -28.42
C ALA A 250 20.02 9.84 -28.32
N ILE A 251 19.58 9.15 -29.37
CA ILE A 251 19.63 7.68 -29.46
C ILE A 251 20.47 7.23 -30.65
N GLY A 252 21.27 6.17 -30.45
CA GLY A 252 22.25 5.70 -31.43
C GLY A 252 21.66 4.84 -32.56
N SER A 253 20.49 4.24 -32.35
CA SER A 253 19.81 3.36 -33.31
C SER A 253 18.31 3.66 -33.36
N SER A 254 17.63 3.17 -34.39
CA SER A 254 16.17 3.27 -34.45
C SER A 254 15.53 2.43 -33.35
N PHE A 255 14.31 2.78 -32.96
CA PHE A 255 13.52 1.95 -32.05
C PHE A 255 13.28 0.53 -32.62
N ASN A 256 13.27 0.38 -33.94
CA ASN A 256 13.08 -0.91 -34.60
C ASN A 256 14.29 -1.84 -34.42
N ASP A 257 15.48 -1.28 -34.15
CA ASP A 257 16.71 -2.05 -33.97
C ASP A 257 16.93 -2.49 -32.50
N ILE A 258 15.99 -2.16 -31.59
CA ILE A 258 16.12 -2.48 -30.16
C ILE A 258 16.17 -4.00 -29.99
N GLY A 259 17.26 -4.49 -29.38
CA GLY A 259 17.49 -5.92 -29.12
C GLY A 259 18.25 -6.67 -30.22
N GLU A 260 18.35 -6.13 -31.43
CA GLU A 260 19.20 -6.71 -32.49
C GLU A 260 20.63 -6.16 -32.47
N LYS A 261 20.81 -4.96 -31.90
CA LYS A 261 22.10 -4.24 -31.82
C LYS A 261 22.29 -3.63 -30.43
N ARG A 262 23.49 -3.08 -30.18
CA ARG A 262 23.73 -2.22 -29.02
C ARG A 262 22.85 -0.98 -29.10
N PHE A 263 22.02 -0.74 -28.09
CA PHE A 263 21.20 0.47 -27.98
C PHE A 263 21.93 1.49 -27.10
N PHE A 264 22.14 2.69 -27.63
CA PHE A 264 22.80 3.79 -26.93
C PHE A 264 21.82 4.95 -26.75
N MET A 265 21.81 5.55 -25.57
CA MET A 265 21.04 6.74 -25.26
C MET A 265 21.90 7.72 -24.46
N MET A 266 21.90 8.99 -24.86
CA MET A 266 22.66 10.05 -24.20
C MET A 266 21.77 11.23 -23.88
N LYS A 267 21.78 11.67 -22.62
CA LYS A 267 21.07 12.88 -22.22
C LYS A 267 21.80 14.10 -22.78
N LEU A 268 21.04 15.03 -23.35
CA LEU A 268 21.53 16.27 -23.90
C LEU A 268 21.28 17.41 -22.91
N GLU A 269 22.33 18.10 -22.50
CA GLU A 269 22.22 19.28 -21.64
C GLU A 269 22.02 20.54 -22.48
N ASN A 270 21.13 21.44 -22.02
CA ASN A 270 20.90 22.76 -22.61
C ASN A 270 20.45 22.77 -24.08
N ILE A 271 19.77 21.72 -24.55
CA ILE A 271 19.17 21.65 -25.89
C ILE A 271 17.65 21.73 -25.79
N THR A 272 17.03 22.66 -26.53
CA THR A 272 15.57 22.78 -26.61
C THR A 272 15.01 22.04 -27.82
N LYS A 273 13.71 21.73 -27.78
CA LYS A 273 12.95 21.17 -28.91
C LYS A 273 13.08 22.01 -30.19
N GLU A 274 13.07 23.32 -30.05
CA GLU A 274 13.20 24.27 -31.17
C GLU A 274 14.60 24.21 -31.81
N MET A 275 15.65 24.01 -31.01
CA MET A 275 17.01 23.86 -31.52
C MET A 275 17.18 22.55 -32.32
N ILE A 276 16.48 21.48 -31.93
CA ILE A 276 16.53 20.19 -32.62
C ILE A 276 15.69 20.21 -33.90
N LEU A 277 14.46 20.75 -33.84
CA LEU A 277 13.55 20.79 -34.99
C LEU A 277 13.90 21.89 -35.99
N GLY A 278 14.65 22.90 -35.54
CA GLY A 278 15.17 24.02 -36.35
C GLY A 278 14.08 24.96 -36.87
N GLU A 279 14.12 26.23 -36.49
CA GLU A 279 13.53 27.26 -37.35
C GLU A 279 14.48 27.52 -38.52
N ARG A 280 14.12 27.10 -39.73
CA ARG A 280 14.65 27.78 -40.92
C ARG A 280 13.63 28.83 -41.34
N GLN A 281 13.88 30.08 -40.92
CA GLN A 281 13.54 31.22 -41.76
C GLN A 281 14.09 30.94 -43.16
N GLY A 282 13.21 31.06 -44.15
CA GLY A 282 13.52 30.79 -45.55
C GLY A 282 14.81 31.48 -45.98
N LYS A 283 15.74 30.70 -46.52
CA LYS A 283 16.70 31.23 -47.47
C LYS A 283 16.10 31.01 -48.85
N ASN A 284 15.61 32.11 -49.41
CA ASN A 284 15.42 32.30 -50.85
C ASN A 284 16.70 31.98 -51.61
#